data_AF-A0A8B6XJZ2-F1
#
_entry.id   AF-A0A8B6XJZ2-F1
#
_cell.length_a   1.000
_cell.length_b   1.000
_cell.length_c   1.000
_cell.angle_alpha   90.00
_cell.angle_beta   90.00
_cell.angle_gamma   90.00
#
_symmetry.space_group_name_H-M   'P 1'
#
loop_
_entity.id
_entity.type
_entity.pdbx_description
1 polymer ?
#
loop_
_entity_poly.entity_id
_entity_poly.type
_entity_poly.pdbx_seq_one_letter_code
_entity_poly.pdbx_strand_id
1 'polypeptide(L)'
;GEYVYVNYGNVKDYLRLAARNISVMNKVVIVKYGTNFRGEKVRIAEKLGAIGVILYGDPSDTNDPGAPTYPFNWNAPAGSIPRGNIANVKGDPLTPKYPSKEGMHRIRISDVTYFTKIPVQPISFHDAEQILGFMDGDVYEPEWDGGLNITYRIISKTPRTIRLIVNNPKEVRPIYNVVATIKGDIEPDRIILVGNHRDAWVFGGGDPSSGTAVLMETARVISTMLAE
;
A
#
# COMPACT_ATOMS: atom_id res chain seq x y z
N GLY A 1 18.56 6.41 10.85
CA GLY A 1 19.73 6.15 9.99
C GLY A 1 19.75 7.14 8.86
N GLU A 2 20.82 7.15 8.07
CA GLU A 2 20.85 7.86 6.79
C GLU A 2 19.74 7.35 5.86
N TYR A 3 19.38 8.14 4.86
CA TYR A 3 18.28 7.79 3.95
C TYR A 3 18.65 7.97 2.48
N VAL A 4 18.02 7.16 1.64
CA VAL A 4 18.25 7.09 0.18
C VAL A 4 16.91 7.12 -0.53
N TYR A 5 16.79 7.95 -1.56
CA TYR A 5 15.64 7.94 -2.46
C TYR A 5 15.83 6.89 -3.55
N VAL A 6 14.85 6.01 -3.73
CA VAL A 6 14.96 4.84 -4.64
C VAL A 6 13.79 4.80 -5.63
N ASN A 7 13.34 5.95 -6.13
CA ASN A 7 12.25 6.03 -7.11
C ASN A 7 11.05 5.16 -6.69
N TYR A 8 10.64 4.20 -7.52
CA TYR A 8 9.56 3.27 -7.21
C TYR A 8 10.00 2.02 -6.42
N GLY A 9 11.28 1.86 -6.10
CA GLY A 9 11.77 0.70 -5.35
C GLY A 9 11.59 -0.62 -6.10
N ASN A 10 11.65 -0.60 -7.43
CA ASN A 10 11.69 -1.81 -8.25
C ASN A 10 13.10 -2.39 -8.29
N VAL A 11 13.23 -3.67 -8.68
CA VAL A 11 14.55 -4.32 -8.85
C VAL A 11 15.47 -3.49 -9.75
N LYS A 12 14.95 -2.94 -10.85
CA LYS A 12 15.70 -2.06 -11.77
C LYS A 12 16.25 -0.81 -11.07
N ASP A 13 15.52 -0.24 -10.10
CA ASP A 13 15.93 0.98 -9.42
C ASP A 13 17.13 0.69 -8.52
N TYR A 14 17.11 -0.43 -7.79
CA TYR A 14 18.25 -0.87 -6.99
C TYR A 14 19.47 -1.28 -7.82
N LEU A 15 19.27 -1.90 -8.99
CA LEU A 15 20.38 -2.20 -9.91
C LEU A 15 21.06 -0.92 -10.42
N ARG A 16 20.28 0.14 -10.71
CA ARG A 16 20.83 1.46 -11.06
C ARG A 16 21.63 2.08 -9.92
N LEU A 17 21.18 1.94 -8.67
CA LEU A 17 21.95 2.39 -7.50
C LEU A 17 23.28 1.63 -7.37
N ALA A 18 23.23 0.29 -7.49
CA ALA A 18 24.42 -0.55 -7.40
C ALA A 18 25.46 -0.21 -8.48
N ALA A 19 25.02 0.06 -9.72
CA ALA A 19 25.90 0.51 -10.81
C ALA A 19 26.63 1.83 -10.51
N ARG A 20 26.15 2.62 -9.55
CA ARG A 20 26.78 3.86 -9.07
C ARG A 20 27.45 3.72 -7.71
N ASN A 21 27.65 2.50 -7.22
CA ASN A 21 28.20 2.22 -5.88
C ASN A 21 27.37 2.83 -4.74
N ILE A 22 26.06 3.02 -4.92
CA ILE A 22 25.15 3.49 -3.88
C ILE A 22 24.49 2.28 -3.22
N SER A 23 24.77 2.09 -1.92
CA SER A 23 24.18 1.00 -1.12
C SER A 23 23.04 1.51 -0.23
N VAL A 24 21.98 0.69 -0.11
CA VAL A 24 20.85 0.92 0.80
C VAL A 24 21.01 0.21 2.15
N MET A 25 22.10 -0.56 2.32
CA MET A 25 22.36 -1.30 3.54
C MET A 25 22.52 -0.36 4.75
N ASN A 26 21.83 -0.66 5.85
CA ASN A 26 21.77 0.16 7.06
C ASN A 26 21.18 1.57 6.87
N LYS A 27 20.41 1.79 5.78
CA LYS A 27 19.75 3.07 5.48
C LYS A 27 18.22 2.94 5.47
N VAL A 28 17.55 4.07 5.65
CA VAL A 28 16.11 4.20 5.43
C VAL A 28 15.87 4.47 3.95
N VAL A 29 14.99 3.69 3.32
CA VAL A 29 14.69 3.81 1.91
C VAL A 29 13.39 4.61 1.73
N ILE A 30 13.42 5.66 0.91
CA ILE A 30 12.24 6.46 0.56
C ILE A 30 11.84 6.10 -0.87
N VAL A 31 10.60 5.65 -1.05
CA VAL A 31 10.08 5.21 -2.36
C VAL A 31 8.67 5.72 -2.62
N LYS A 32 8.42 6.00 -3.91
CA LYS A 32 7.10 6.31 -4.44
C LYS A 32 6.20 5.08 -4.41
N TYR A 33 4.91 5.30 -4.15
CA TYR A 33 3.86 4.36 -4.53
C TYR A 33 3.79 4.17 -6.06
N GLY A 34 2.97 3.24 -6.56
CA GLY A 34 2.81 2.99 -8.00
C GLY A 34 3.75 1.92 -8.57
N THR A 35 3.57 1.60 -9.86
CA THR A 35 4.26 0.54 -10.65
C THR A 35 4.10 -0.92 -10.16
N ASN A 36 4.35 -1.21 -8.89
CA ASN A 36 4.28 -2.55 -8.30
C ASN A 36 3.60 -2.53 -6.91
N PHE A 37 3.26 -3.72 -6.40
CA PHE A 37 2.66 -3.87 -5.08
C PHE A 37 3.61 -3.35 -3.98
N ARG A 38 3.08 -2.51 -3.07
CA ARG A 38 3.85 -1.87 -1.98
C ARG A 38 4.65 -2.84 -1.11
N GLY A 39 4.11 -4.03 -0.84
CA GLY A 39 4.81 -5.06 -0.07
C GLY A 39 6.05 -5.61 -0.76
N GLU A 40 6.07 -5.63 -2.09
CA GLU A 40 7.23 -6.07 -2.85
C GLU A 40 8.38 -5.06 -2.75
N LYS A 41 8.07 -3.76 -2.81
CA LYS A 41 9.06 -2.68 -2.58
C LYS A 41 9.76 -2.84 -1.24
N VAL A 42 8.97 -3.09 -0.18
CA VAL A 42 9.46 -3.31 1.19
C VAL A 42 10.32 -4.57 1.25
N ARG A 43 9.85 -5.68 0.67
CA ARG A 43 10.58 -6.96 0.68
C ARG A 43 11.93 -6.86 -0.02
N ILE A 44 12.02 -6.13 -1.13
CA ILE A 44 13.28 -5.91 -1.83
C ILE A 44 14.22 -5.05 -0.97
N ALA A 45 13.73 -3.94 -0.41
CA ALA A 45 14.52 -3.07 0.47
C ALA A 45 15.09 -3.85 1.68
N GLU A 46 14.25 -4.63 2.35
CA GLU A 46 14.61 -5.48 3.48
C GLU A 46 15.70 -6.50 3.10
N LYS A 47 15.55 -7.19 1.97
CA LYS A 47 16.56 -8.14 1.47
C LYS A 47 17.90 -7.49 1.16
N LEU A 48 17.90 -6.23 0.74
CA LEU A 48 19.11 -5.45 0.47
C LEU A 48 19.68 -4.76 1.73
N GLY A 49 19.12 -5.07 2.90
CA GLY A 49 19.64 -4.61 4.20
C GLY A 49 19.19 -3.21 4.61
N ALA A 50 18.13 -2.66 4.00
CA ALA A 50 17.51 -1.43 4.51
C ALA A 50 16.98 -1.64 5.92
N ILE A 51 17.02 -0.60 6.76
CA ILE A 51 16.57 -0.64 8.16
C ILE A 51 15.19 0.00 8.38
N GLY A 52 14.59 0.52 7.31
CA GLY A 52 13.25 1.09 7.33
C GLY A 52 12.84 1.57 5.95
N VAL A 53 11.53 1.67 5.71
CA VAL A 53 10.98 2.13 4.44
C VAL A 53 9.96 3.23 4.67
N ILE A 54 10.06 4.30 3.90
CA ILE A 54 9.08 5.38 3.82
C ILE A 54 8.42 5.30 2.44
N LEU A 55 7.09 5.29 2.43
CA LEU A 55 6.27 5.30 1.22
C LEU A 55 5.60 6.67 1.09
N TYR A 56 5.51 7.22 -0.11
CA TYR A 56 4.68 8.41 -0.34
C TYR A 56 4.00 8.33 -1.72
N GLY A 57 2.83 8.96 -1.86
CA GLY A 57 2.12 9.05 -3.13
C GLY A 57 2.60 10.28 -3.88
N ASP A 58 3.41 10.10 -4.93
CA ASP A 58 3.95 11.24 -5.65
C ASP A 58 2.84 11.93 -6.49
N PRO A 59 2.72 13.27 -6.44
CA PRO A 59 1.70 13.99 -7.20
C PRO A 59 1.76 13.73 -8.71
N SER A 60 2.91 13.37 -9.28
CA SER A 60 3.00 13.00 -10.70
C SER A 60 2.15 11.78 -11.06
N ASP A 61 1.84 10.94 -10.08
CA ASP A 61 1.17 9.66 -10.28
C ASP A 61 -0.32 9.74 -9.91
N THR A 62 -0.71 10.70 -9.08
CA THR A 62 -2.06 10.79 -8.51
C THR A 62 -2.82 12.05 -8.87
N ASN A 63 -2.14 13.08 -9.40
CA ASN A 63 -2.75 14.39 -9.62
C ASN A 63 -2.59 14.85 -11.07
N ASP A 64 -3.67 15.40 -11.62
CA ASP A 64 -3.63 16.16 -12.87
C ASP A 64 -2.83 17.46 -12.65
N PRO A 65 -1.78 17.72 -13.45
CA PRO A 65 -0.97 18.92 -13.30
C PRO A 65 -1.80 20.22 -13.42
N GLY A 66 -1.61 21.13 -12.47
CA GLY A 66 -2.25 22.45 -12.48
C GLY A 66 -3.71 22.48 -12.01
N ALA A 67 -4.33 21.33 -11.74
CA ALA A 67 -5.68 21.28 -11.19
C ALA A 67 -5.69 21.51 -9.66
N PRO A 68 -6.75 22.14 -9.10
CA PRO A 68 -6.96 22.24 -7.66
C PRO A 68 -6.96 20.85 -6.99
N THR A 69 -6.83 20.78 -5.67
CA THR A 69 -6.99 19.52 -4.92
C THR A 69 -8.40 19.39 -4.33
N TYR A 70 -8.74 18.22 -3.79
CA TYR A 70 -9.96 18.05 -3.00
C TYR A 70 -10.08 19.14 -1.92
N PRO A 71 -11.27 19.78 -1.75
CA PRO A 71 -12.59 19.36 -2.23
C PRO A 71 -13.00 19.88 -3.61
N PHE A 72 -12.16 20.65 -4.29
CA PHE A 72 -12.54 21.33 -5.54
C PHE A 72 -12.28 20.50 -6.80
N ASN A 73 -11.49 19.43 -6.68
CA ASN A 73 -11.18 18.47 -7.74
C ASN A 73 -10.88 17.09 -7.11
N TRP A 74 -10.68 16.07 -7.93
CA TRP A 74 -10.33 14.70 -7.55
C TRP A 74 -8.85 14.52 -7.14
N ASN A 75 -7.98 15.47 -7.46
CA ASN A 75 -6.57 15.47 -7.06
C ASN A 75 -6.39 15.32 -5.55
N ALA A 76 -5.40 14.52 -5.17
CA ALA A 76 -5.07 14.25 -3.77
C ALA A 76 -4.49 15.51 -3.10
N PRO A 77 -5.00 15.92 -1.91
CA PRO A 77 -4.42 17.03 -1.13
C PRO A 77 -2.99 16.74 -0.65
N ALA A 78 -2.23 17.80 -0.36
CA ALA A 78 -0.84 17.72 0.08
C ALA A 78 -0.61 16.84 1.32
N GLY A 79 -1.54 16.89 2.28
CA GLY A 79 -1.53 16.07 3.49
C GLY A 79 -2.11 14.66 3.32
N SER A 80 -2.46 14.24 2.11
CA SER A 80 -3.06 12.91 1.88
C SER A 80 -2.03 11.79 2.06
N ILE A 81 -2.45 10.72 2.73
CA ILE A 81 -1.58 9.56 3.04
C ILE A 81 -2.24 8.29 2.52
N PRO A 82 -1.69 7.65 1.47
CA PRO A 82 -2.19 6.38 0.99
C PRO A 82 -1.90 5.28 2.01
N ARG A 83 -2.98 4.65 2.50
CA ARG A 83 -2.93 3.48 3.39
C ARG A 83 -2.88 2.20 2.57
N GLY A 84 -2.41 1.13 3.19
CA GLY A 84 -2.41 -0.18 2.55
C GLY A 84 -1.62 -1.20 3.32
N ASN A 85 -2.08 -2.45 3.26
CA ASN A 85 -1.34 -3.58 3.80
C ASN A 85 -0.11 -3.88 2.92
N ILE A 86 1.00 -4.20 3.57
CA ILE A 86 2.28 -4.58 2.94
C ILE A 86 2.51 -6.10 2.97
N ALA A 87 1.77 -6.86 3.78
CA ALA A 87 1.89 -8.31 3.83
C ALA A 87 1.31 -8.93 2.55
N ASN A 88 2.13 -9.60 1.75
CA ASN A 88 1.68 -10.30 0.55
C ASN A 88 1.13 -11.69 0.92
N VAL A 89 0.00 -11.72 1.61
CA VAL A 89 -0.65 -12.92 2.13
C VAL A 89 -2.01 -13.09 1.48
N LYS A 90 -2.38 -14.34 1.17
CA LYS A 90 -3.74 -14.70 0.77
C LYS A 90 -4.43 -15.37 1.96
N GLY A 91 -5.41 -14.70 2.55
CA GLY A 91 -6.12 -15.15 3.76
C GLY A 91 -5.48 -14.68 5.07
N ASP A 92 -5.92 -15.25 6.18
CA ASP A 92 -5.38 -14.97 7.52
C ASP A 92 -3.92 -15.49 7.62
N PRO A 93 -2.94 -14.62 7.95
CA PRO A 93 -1.55 -15.02 8.15
C PRO A 93 -1.35 -16.13 9.19
N LEU A 94 -2.26 -16.27 10.16
CA LEU A 94 -2.14 -17.22 11.26
C LEU A 94 -2.75 -18.60 10.94
N THR A 95 -3.60 -18.71 9.91
CA THR A 95 -4.21 -19.97 9.48
C THR A 95 -3.97 -20.22 8.00
N PRO A 96 -2.70 -20.37 7.56
CA PRO A 96 -2.38 -20.50 6.14
C PRO A 96 -3.09 -21.73 5.55
N LYS A 97 -3.87 -21.52 4.49
CA LYS A 97 -4.67 -22.54 3.77
C LYS A 97 -5.85 -23.15 4.55
N TYR A 98 -6.10 -22.72 5.78
CA TYR A 98 -7.20 -23.21 6.62
C TYR A 98 -8.17 -22.08 6.98
N PRO A 99 -9.45 -22.37 7.21
CA PRO A 99 -10.40 -21.36 7.67
C PRO A 99 -10.02 -20.85 9.06
N SER A 100 -10.07 -19.54 9.30
CA SER A 100 -9.82 -18.95 10.62
C SER A 100 -11.06 -19.03 11.51
N LYS A 101 -11.42 -20.26 11.90
CA LYS A 101 -12.54 -20.55 12.80
C LYS A 101 -12.07 -20.78 14.24
N GLU A 102 -13.00 -20.74 15.18
CA GLU A 102 -12.75 -21.18 16.55
C GLU A 102 -12.29 -22.65 16.57
N GLY A 103 -11.38 -22.99 17.48
CA GLY A 103 -10.79 -24.33 17.58
C GLY A 103 -9.73 -24.66 16.52
N MET A 104 -9.57 -23.85 15.47
CA MET A 104 -8.54 -24.08 14.46
C MET A 104 -7.15 -23.70 14.99
N HIS A 105 -6.16 -24.54 14.66
CA HIS A 105 -4.77 -24.27 14.97
C HIS A 105 -4.31 -22.97 14.31
N ARG A 106 -3.68 -22.08 15.09
CA ARG A 106 -3.06 -20.84 14.65
C ARG A 106 -1.56 -20.91 14.88
N ILE A 107 -0.78 -20.57 13.85
CA ILE A 107 0.67 -20.43 14.03
C ILE A 107 0.97 -19.22 14.91
N ARG A 108 2.16 -19.21 15.55
CA ARG A 108 2.59 -18.06 16.35
C ARG A 108 2.88 -16.88 15.41
N ILE A 109 2.60 -15.66 15.87
CA ILE A 109 2.90 -14.43 15.12
C ILE A 109 4.38 -14.35 14.72
N SER A 110 5.29 -14.85 15.56
CA SER A 110 6.74 -14.90 15.29
C SER A 110 7.11 -15.78 14.10
N ASP A 111 6.29 -16.78 13.79
CA ASP A 111 6.55 -17.78 12.76
C ASP A 111 5.95 -17.37 11.41
N VAL A 112 5.18 -16.28 11.38
CA VAL A 112 4.57 -15.73 10.16
C VAL A 112 5.66 -15.10 9.28
N THR A 113 5.87 -15.69 8.10
CA THR A 113 6.89 -15.25 7.14
C THR A 113 6.49 -14.03 6.30
N TYR A 114 5.22 -13.62 6.35
CA TYR A 114 4.68 -12.52 5.54
C TYR A 114 4.84 -11.14 6.19
N PHE A 115 5.16 -11.07 7.48
CA PHE A 115 5.36 -9.81 8.18
C PHE A 115 6.76 -9.26 7.93
N THR A 116 6.83 -7.98 7.59
CA THR A 116 8.10 -7.24 7.51
C THR A 116 8.79 -7.23 8.87
N LYS A 117 10.12 -7.33 8.87
CA LYS A 117 10.94 -7.20 10.09
C LYS A 117 11.48 -5.79 10.28
N ILE A 118 11.34 -4.93 9.26
CA ILE A 118 11.73 -3.52 9.30
C ILE A 118 10.50 -2.60 9.40
N PRO A 119 10.62 -1.44 10.07
CA PRO A 119 9.54 -0.47 10.16
C PRO A 119 9.21 0.13 8.79
N VAL A 120 7.92 0.28 8.50
CA VAL A 120 7.41 0.87 7.27
C VAL A 120 6.33 1.89 7.60
N GLN A 121 6.43 3.09 7.02
CA GLN A 121 5.46 4.15 7.24
C GLN A 121 5.14 4.90 5.95
N PRO A 122 3.87 4.98 5.54
CA PRO A 122 3.46 5.94 4.53
C PRO A 122 3.40 7.35 5.10
N ILE A 123 3.86 8.33 4.33
CA ILE A 123 3.80 9.76 4.67
C ILE A 123 3.05 10.53 3.59
N SER A 124 2.71 11.78 3.89
CA SER A 124 2.12 12.67 2.91
C SER A 124 3.16 13.11 1.89
N PHE A 125 2.73 13.53 0.71
CA PHE A 125 3.68 14.07 -0.26
C PHE A 125 4.23 15.44 0.14
N HIS A 126 3.50 16.19 0.98
CA HIS A 126 4.05 17.37 1.65
C HIS A 126 5.26 17.04 2.53
N ASP A 127 5.15 16.00 3.38
CA ASP A 127 6.26 15.59 4.24
C ASP A 127 7.43 15.02 3.41
N ALA A 128 7.10 14.29 2.32
CA ALA A 128 8.11 13.78 1.40
C ALA A 128 8.90 14.91 0.73
N GLU A 129 8.22 15.99 0.32
CA GLU A 129 8.84 17.20 -0.22
C GLU A 129 9.85 17.81 0.75
N GLN A 130 9.49 17.93 2.03
CA GLN A 130 10.40 18.44 3.06
C GLN A 130 11.62 17.52 3.22
N ILE A 131 11.40 16.22 3.37
CA ILE A 131 12.48 15.25 3.63
C ILE A 131 13.44 15.13 2.43
N LEU A 132 12.90 15.04 1.21
CA LEU A 132 13.68 14.91 -0.02
C LEU A 132 14.32 16.25 -0.41
N GLY A 133 13.65 17.38 -0.17
CA GLY A 133 14.19 18.71 -0.41
C GLY A 133 15.43 19.04 0.44
N PHE A 134 15.58 18.38 1.58
CA PHE A 134 16.80 18.44 2.39
C PHE A 134 17.99 17.72 1.76
N MET A 135 17.84 16.86 0.75
CA MET A 135 18.99 16.18 0.17
C MET A 135 19.89 17.15 -0.62
N ASP A 136 21.20 16.98 -0.50
CA ASP A 136 22.24 17.83 -1.12
C ASP A 136 23.31 17.05 -1.90
N GLY A 137 23.01 15.80 -2.27
CA GLY A 137 23.81 15.03 -3.21
C GLY A 137 23.79 15.57 -4.64
N ASP A 138 24.58 14.94 -5.50
CA ASP A 138 24.56 15.27 -6.93
C ASP A 138 23.21 14.86 -7.55
N VAL A 139 22.82 15.58 -8.60
CA VAL A 139 21.63 15.24 -9.39
C VAL A 139 22.04 14.11 -10.34
N TYR A 140 21.36 12.96 -10.24
CA TYR A 140 21.76 11.75 -10.96
C TYR A 140 20.78 11.31 -12.05
N GLU A 141 19.47 11.47 -11.86
CA GLU A 141 18.46 10.77 -12.67
C GLU A 141 17.22 11.63 -12.93
N PRO A 142 17.17 12.38 -14.06
CA PRO A 142 15.96 13.11 -14.44
C PRO A 142 14.73 12.21 -14.60
N GLU A 143 14.92 10.95 -14.98
CA GLU A 143 13.83 9.96 -15.10
C GLU A 143 13.19 9.59 -13.75
N TRP A 144 13.85 9.89 -12.63
CA TRP A 144 13.37 9.58 -11.29
C TRP A 144 12.61 10.74 -10.65
N ASP A 145 12.60 11.90 -11.32
CA ASP A 145 11.82 13.05 -10.91
C ASP A 145 10.33 12.69 -10.80
N GLY A 146 9.64 13.42 -9.94
CA GLY A 146 8.20 13.34 -9.77
C GLY A 146 7.59 14.74 -9.74
N GLY A 147 6.40 14.86 -9.17
CA GLY A 147 5.60 16.07 -9.12
C GLY A 147 5.85 16.96 -7.89
N LEU A 148 6.89 16.68 -7.08
CA LEU A 148 7.27 17.54 -5.95
C LEU A 148 8.05 18.77 -6.43
N ASN A 149 7.92 19.91 -5.75
CA ASN A 149 8.61 21.15 -6.10
C ASN A 149 10.02 21.20 -5.50
N ILE A 150 10.84 20.20 -5.84
CA ILE A 150 12.22 20.05 -5.37
C ILE A 150 13.11 19.53 -6.51
N THR A 151 14.42 19.68 -6.35
CA THR A 151 15.37 18.88 -7.15
C THR A 151 15.54 17.53 -6.50
N TYR A 152 15.10 16.46 -7.18
CA TYR A 152 15.26 15.10 -6.67
C TYR A 152 16.74 14.72 -6.65
N ARG A 153 17.17 14.17 -5.53
CA ARG A 153 18.51 13.63 -5.31
C ARG A 153 18.38 12.26 -4.68
N ILE A 154 19.39 11.43 -4.89
CA ILE A 154 19.38 10.04 -4.41
C ILE A 154 19.92 9.97 -2.97
N ILE A 155 20.96 10.75 -2.68
CA ILE A 155 21.68 10.77 -1.41
C ILE A 155 21.90 12.22 -0.94
N SER A 156 22.36 12.36 0.31
CA SER A 156 22.91 13.62 0.82
C SER A 156 24.43 13.49 0.98
N LYS A 157 25.18 14.54 0.64
CA LYS A 157 26.61 14.68 0.97
C LYS A 157 26.77 15.04 2.44
N THR A 158 25.89 15.91 2.95
CA THR A 158 25.83 16.20 4.38
C THR A 158 25.14 15.05 5.10
N PRO A 159 25.71 14.49 6.19
CA PRO A 159 25.07 13.45 6.97
C PRO A 159 23.71 13.93 7.50
N ARG A 160 22.64 13.26 7.07
CA ARG A 160 21.27 13.53 7.51
C ARG A 160 20.61 12.21 7.88
N THR A 161 19.85 12.21 8.96
CA THR A 161 19.25 10.97 9.47
C THR A 161 17.77 11.11 9.73
N ILE A 162 17.03 10.04 9.46
CA ILE A 162 15.64 9.90 9.85
C ILE A 162 15.54 8.87 10.99
N ARG A 163 14.69 9.17 11.98
CA ARG A 163 14.28 8.23 13.02
C ARG A 163 12.85 7.80 12.74
N LEU A 164 12.65 6.53 12.43
CA LEU A 164 11.33 5.94 12.19
C LEU A 164 10.87 5.19 13.45
N ILE A 165 9.74 5.60 14.03
CA ILE A 165 9.13 4.95 15.19
C ILE A 165 7.76 4.44 14.75
N VAL A 166 7.60 3.11 14.66
CA VAL A 166 6.36 2.46 14.21
C VAL A 166 5.89 1.48 15.28
N ASN A 167 4.72 1.77 15.85
CA ASN A 167 4.16 1.03 16.98
C ASN A 167 2.82 0.36 16.61
N ASN A 168 2.71 -0.16 15.39
CA ASN A 168 1.48 -0.78 14.89
C ASN A 168 1.25 -2.14 15.57
N PRO A 169 0.16 -2.34 16.33
CA PRO A 169 -0.12 -3.62 16.97
C PRO A 169 -0.53 -4.69 15.95
N LYS A 170 -0.30 -5.97 16.30
CA LYS A 170 -0.79 -7.12 15.56
C LYS A 170 -1.79 -7.85 16.44
N GLU A 171 -3.05 -7.82 16.05
CA GLU A 171 -4.15 -8.33 16.87
C GLU A 171 -5.06 -9.21 16.04
N VAL A 172 -5.54 -10.28 16.66
CA VAL A 172 -6.60 -11.12 16.09
C VAL A 172 -7.92 -10.39 16.31
N ARG A 173 -8.67 -10.16 15.23
CA ARG A 173 -9.96 -9.49 15.26
C ARG A 173 -11.00 -10.32 14.50
N PRO A 174 -12.27 -10.37 14.97
CA PRO A 174 -13.33 -11.01 14.22
C PRO A 174 -13.62 -10.21 12.94
N ILE A 175 -13.88 -10.91 11.84
CA ILE A 175 -14.33 -10.34 10.57
C ILE A 175 -15.66 -10.99 10.16
N TYR A 176 -16.52 -10.22 9.49
CA TYR A 176 -17.89 -10.65 9.18
C TYR A 176 -18.17 -10.54 7.69
N ASN A 177 -18.31 -11.70 7.05
CA ASN A 177 -18.83 -11.81 5.69
C ASN A 177 -20.35 -11.98 5.75
N VAL A 178 -21.07 -11.28 4.88
CA VAL A 178 -22.51 -11.46 4.68
C VAL A 178 -22.68 -12.28 3.40
N VAL A 179 -23.36 -13.42 3.51
CA VAL A 179 -23.62 -14.31 2.38
C VAL A 179 -25.12 -14.54 2.29
N ALA A 180 -25.69 -14.21 1.14
CA ALA A 180 -27.07 -14.50 0.78
C ALA A 180 -27.09 -15.44 -0.43
N THR A 181 -28.15 -16.22 -0.57
CA THR A 181 -28.26 -17.22 -1.64
C THR A 181 -29.65 -17.20 -2.23
N ILE A 182 -29.72 -17.12 -3.56
CA ILE A 182 -30.93 -17.41 -4.34
C ILE A 182 -30.74 -18.83 -4.89
N LYS A 183 -31.65 -19.73 -4.54
CA LYS A 183 -31.57 -21.12 -4.98
C LYS A 183 -32.03 -21.21 -6.44
N GLY A 184 -31.20 -21.78 -7.31
CA GLY A 184 -31.59 -22.06 -8.70
C GLY A 184 -32.72 -23.09 -8.76
N ASP A 185 -33.64 -22.90 -9.71
CA ASP A 185 -34.79 -23.80 -9.87
C ASP A 185 -34.42 -25.11 -10.58
N ILE A 186 -33.60 -25.02 -11.64
CA ILE A 186 -33.18 -26.18 -12.45
C ILE A 186 -31.86 -26.78 -11.93
N GLU A 187 -30.83 -25.97 -11.73
CA GLU A 187 -29.48 -26.41 -11.32
C GLU A 187 -29.05 -25.77 -9.98
N PRO A 188 -29.69 -26.10 -8.84
CA PRO A 188 -29.39 -25.50 -7.54
C PRO A 188 -27.99 -25.78 -7.01
N ASP A 189 -27.28 -26.76 -7.56
CA ASP A 189 -25.90 -27.14 -7.21
C ASP A 189 -24.84 -26.37 -8.03
N ARG A 190 -25.23 -25.59 -9.03
CA ARG A 190 -24.35 -24.71 -9.80
C ARG A 190 -24.33 -23.32 -9.18
N ILE A 191 -23.14 -22.84 -8.82
CA ILE A 191 -22.96 -21.59 -8.09
C ILE A 191 -22.49 -20.48 -9.03
N ILE A 192 -23.25 -19.40 -9.10
CA ILE A 192 -22.79 -18.10 -9.59
C ILE A 192 -22.49 -17.25 -8.38
N LEU A 193 -21.22 -16.91 -8.17
CA LEU A 193 -20.78 -16.10 -7.03
C LEU A 193 -20.54 -14.65 -7.48
N VAL A 194 -21.30 -13.72 -6.91
CA VAL A 194 -21.09 -12.28 -7.04
C VAL A 194 -20.76 -11.73 -5.66
N GLY A 195 -19.65 -10.98 -5.55
CA GLY A 195 -19.18 -10.50 -4.27
C GLY A 195 -18.41 -9.19 -4.38
N ASN A 196 -18.44 -8.42 -3.30
CA ASN A 196 -17.70 -7.18 -3.10
C ASN A 196 -17.28 -7.11 -1.63
N HIS A 197 -16.06 -6.65 -1.35
CA HIS A 197 -15.65 -6.41 0.03
C HIS A 197 -16.32 -5.15 0.57
N ARG A 198 -16.47 -5.06 1.89
CA ARG A 198 -17.21 -3.94 2.54
C ARG A 198 -16.31 -3.09 3.44
N ASP A 199 -15.20 -3.66 3.90
CA ASP A 199 -14.24 -2.96 4.74
C ASP A 199 -13.47 -1.90 3.95
N ALA A 200 -13.22 -0.77 4.59
CA ALA A 200 -12.52 0.39 4.03
C ALA A 200 -11.47 0.91 5.01
N TRP A 201 -10.44 1.58 4.49
CA TRP A 201 -9.42 2.24 5.32
C TRP A 201 -9.92 3.47 6.07
N VAL A 202 -10.86 4.21 5.47
CA VAL A 202 -11.50 5.39 6.05
C VAL A 202 -13.00 5.31 5.71
N PHE A 203 -13.54 6.23 4.91
CA PHE A 203 -14.95 6.20 4.49
C PHE A 203 -15.23 5.27 3.31
N GLY A 204 -14.22 5.03 2.47
CA GLY A 204 -14.31 4.11 1.33
C GLY A 204 -15.29 4.51 0.23
N GLY A 205 -15.51 5.81 0.00
CA GLY A 205 -16.50 6.29 -0.98
C GLY A 205 -16.29 5.73 -2.39
N GLY A 206 -15.04 5.61 -2.83
CA GLY A 206 -14.67 4.82 -4.00
C GLY A 206 -14.50 3.35 -3.63
N ASP A 207 -13.34 3.04 -3.05
CA ASP A 207 -12.97 1.68 -2.63
C ASP A 207 -13.40 1.40 -1.17
N PRO A 208 -14.36 0.47 -0.89
CA PRO A 208 -15.16 -0.32 -1.84
C PRO A 208 -16.61 0.11 -2.00
N SER A 209 -17.07 1.12 -1.25
CA SER A 209 -18.50 1.38 -1.06
C SER A 209 -19.24 1.68 -2.35
N SER A 210 -18.56 2.18 -3.39
CA SER A 210 -19.14 2.31 -4.73
C SER A 210 -19.57 0.95 -5.32
N GLY A 211 -18.73 -0.08 -5.19
CA GLY A 211 -19.05 -1.45 -5.59
C GLY A 211 -20.09 -2.09 -4.66
N THR A 212 -20.08 -1.76 -3.37
CA THR A 212 -21.11 -2.23 -2.43
C THR A 212 -22.48 -1.68 -2.83
N ALA A 213 -22.57 -0.42 -3.22
CA ALA A 213 -23.81 0.19 -3.70
C ALA A 213 -24.37 -0.55 -4.93
N VAL A 214 -23.52 -0.86 -5.91
CA VAL A 214 -23.90 -1.64 -7.10
C VAL A 214 -24.37 -3.05 -6.74
N LEU A 215 -23.66 -3.73 -5.84
CA LEU A 215 -24.03 -5.08 -5.39
C LEU A 215 -25.41 -5.07 -4.71
N MET A 216 -25.65 -4.09 -3.83
CA MET A 216 -26.91 -3.97 -3.10
C MET A 216 -28.09 -3.66 -4.03
N GLU A 217 -27.93 -2.75 -5.00
CA GLU A 217 -29.01 -2.43 -5.94
C GLU A 217 -29.30 -3.60 -6.89
N THR A 218 -28.26 -4.31 -7.34
CA THR A 218 -28.42 -5.53 -8.14
C THR A 218 -29.20 -6.59 -7.37
N ALA A 219 -28.84 -6.84 -6.10
CA ALA A 219 -29.54 -7.77 -5.23
C ALA A 219 -31.00 -7.35 -5.02
N ARG A 220 -31.27 -6.05 -4.85
CA ARG A 220 -32.63 -5.51 -4.70
C ARG A 220 -33.50 -5.79 -5.93
N VAL A 221 -33.00 -5.48 -7.13
CA VAL A 221 -33.73 -5.69 -8.38
C VAL A 221 -34.04 -7.18 -8.59
N ILE A 222 -33.05 -8.06 -8.41
CA ILE A 222 -33.27 -9.51 -8.54
C ILE A 222 -34.29 -9.99 -7.50
N SER A 223 -34.22 -9.49 -6.26
CA SER A 223 -35.21 -9.84 -5.23
C SER A 223 -36.62 -9.39 -5.58
N THR A 224 -36.80 -8.25 -6.26
CA THR A 224 -38.11 -7.81 -6.76
C THR A 224 -38.62 -8.76 -7.85
N MET A 225 -37.78 -9.14 -8.81
CA MET A 225 -38.16 -10.05 -9.90
C MET A 225 -38.56 -11.45 -9.40
N LEU A 226 -37.99 -11.90 -8.28
CA LEU A 226 -38.34 -13.19 -7.65
C LEU A 226 -39.69 -13.16 -6.91
N ALA A 227 -40.22 -11.97 -6.62
CA ALA A 227 -41.49 -11.82 -5.91
C ALA A 227 -42.70 -11.72 -6.85
N GLU A 228 -42.46 -11.59 -8.16
CA GLU A 228 -43.46 -11.63 -9.24
C GLU A 228 -43.75 -13.07 -9.67
#